data_AF-K1V6S8-F1
#
_entry.id   AF-K1V6S8-F1
#
_cell.length_a   1.000
_cell.length_b   1.000
_cell.length_c   1.000
_cell.angle_alpha   90.00
_cell.angle_beta   90.00
_cell.angle_gamma   90.00
#
_symmetry.space_group_name_H-M   'P 1'
#
loop_
_entity.id
_entity.type
_entity.pdbx_description
1 polymer ?
#
loop_
_entity_poly.entity_id
_entity_poly.type
_entity_poly.pdbx_seq_one_letter_code
_entity_poly.pdbx_strand_id
1 'polypeptide(L)' 'EDRSLMNVPFVTGDADLDAKFVKEATENGLVNIKGHRTVGGMRASIYNAMPYEGVEKLVEFMKKFEAENK' A
#
# COMPACT_ATOMS: atom_id res chain seq x y z
N GLU A 1 -11.44 -16.33 -8.15
CA GLU A 1 -10.44 -16.41 -7.07
C GLU A 1 -9.08 -16.46 -7.72
N ASP A 2 -8.44 -15.32 -7.93
CA ASP A 2 -7.10 -15.25 -8.52
C ASP A 2 -6.44 -14.00 -7.96
N ARG A 3 -5.71 -14.14 -6.85
CA ARG A 3 -4.91 -13.04 -6.28
C ARG A 3 -3.49 -13.18 -6.78
N SER A 4 -2.99 -12.14 -7.44
CA SER A 4 -1.60 -12.11 -7.88
C SER A 4 -0.67 -12.19 -6.68
N LEU A 5 0.34 -13.06 -6.77
CA LEU A 5 1.42 -13.13 -5.78
C LEU A 5 2.40 -11.96 -5.90
N MET A 6 2.36 -11.20 -7.01
CA MET A 6 3.38 -10.21 -7.35
C MET A 6 2.88 -8.78 -7.27
N ASN A 7 1.60 -8.55 -7.56
CA ASN A 7 1.01 -7.21 -7.58
C ASN A 7 -0.28 -7.24 -6.78
N VAL A 8 -0.26 -6.60 -5.62
CA VAL A 8 -1.39 -6.57 -4.69
C VAL A 8 -2.03 -5.18 -4.75
N PRO A 9 -3.08 -4.98 -5.58
CA PRO A 9 -3.86 -3.75 -5.55
C PRO A 9 -4.78 -3.75 -4.31
N PHE A 10 -4.93 -2.59 -3.68
CA PHE A 10 -5.86 -2.40 -2.56
C PHE A 10 -6.33 -0.94 -2.51
N VAL A 11 -7.51 -0.73 -1.94
CA VAL A 11 -8.18 0.58 -1.81
C VAL A 11 -8.71 0.71 -0.38
N THR A 12 -8.75 1.93 0.15
CA THR A 12 -9.43 2.22 1.43
C THR A 12 -10.94 2.39 1.26
N GLY A 13 -11.40 2.60 0.02
CA GLY A 13 -12.79 2.92 -0.30
C GLY A 13 -13.07 4.42 -0.36
N ASP A 14 -12.10 5.26 0.03
CA ASP A 14 -12.18 6.71 0.01
C ASP A 14 -10.92 7.31 -0.66
N ALA A 15 -11.13 8.21 -1.63
CA ALA A 15 -10.03 8.75 -2.44
C ALA A 15 -9.11 9.69 -1.64
N ASP A 16 -9.62 10.37 -0.62
CA ASP A 16 -8.84 11.26 0.24
C ASP A 16 -7.99 10.43 1.22
N LEU A 17 -8.55 9.34 1.75
CA LEU A 17 -7.77 8.37 2.55
C LEU A 17 -6.71 7.66 1.72
N ASP A 18 -6.99 7.29 0.46
CA ASP A 18 -5.98 6.73 -0.44
C ASP A 18 -4.83 7.72 -0.68
N ALA A 19 -5.15 9.00 -0.91
CA ALA A 19 -4.14 10.05 -1.07
C ALA A 19 -3.32 10.26 0.21
N LYS A 20 -3.96 10.24 1.38
CA LYS A 20 -3.31 10.33 2.69
C LYS A 20 -2.38 9.14 2.94
N PHE A 21 -2.83 7.92 2.65
CA PHE A 21 -2.04 6.70 2.77
C PHE A 21 -0.77 6.77 1.93
N VAL A 22 -0.88 7.16 0.66
CA VAL A 22 0.29 7.26 -0.25
C VAL A 22 1.30 8.29 0.26
N LYS A 23 0.82 9.42 0.79
CA LYS A 23 1.67 10.47 1.35
C LYS A 23 2.43 9.95 2.58
N GLU A 24 1.72 9.42 3.57
CA GLU A 24 2.32 8.93 4.81
C GLU A 24 3.21 7.70 4.59
N ALA A 25 2.83 6.80 3.67
CA ALA A 25 3.66 5.67 3.25
C ALA A 25 5.02 6.17 2.72
N THR A 26 5.00 7.19 1.85
CA THR A 26 6.21 7.80 1.30
C THR A 26 7.09 8.41 2.41
N GLU A 27 6.48 9.07 3.41
CA GLU A 27 7.18 9.62 4.58
C GLU A 27 7.82 8.53 5.47
N ASN A 28 7.23 7.33 5.49
CA ASN A 28 7.76 6.14 6.19
C ASN A 28 8.70 5.29 5.31
N GLY A 29 9.13 5.80 4.15
CA GLY A 29 10.05 5.11 3.23
C GLY A 29 9.41 4.03 2.36
N LEU A 30 8.08 3.89 2.38
CA LEU A 30 7.31 3.00 1.51
C LEU A 30 6.97 3.74 0.21
N VAL A 31 7.92 3.75 -0.72
CA VAL A 31 7.80 4.45 -2.01
C VAL A 31 7.14 3.59 -3.10
N ASN A 32 6.69 4.22 -4.18
CA ASN A 32 6.11 3.57 -5.37
C ASN A 32 4.86 2.72 -5.12
N ILE A 33 4.09 3.02 -4.06
CA ILE A 33 2.87 2.28 -3.71
C ILE A 33 1.59 2.86 -4.33
N LYS A 34 1.66 4.01 -5.02
CA LYS A 34 0.50 4.63 -5.66
C LYS A 34 -0.06 3.71 -6.76
N GLY A 35 -1.37 3.45 -6.68
CA GLY A 35 -2.09 2.60 -7.63
C GLY A 35 -2.18 3.20 -9.03
N HIS A 36 -2.71 2.40 -9.96
CA HIS A 36 -2.87 2.83 -11.35
C HIS A 36 -3.91 3.95 -11.47
N ARG A 37 -3.65 4.94 -12.33
CA ARG A 37 -4.49 6.15 -12.49
C ARG A 37 -5.97 5.87 -12.73
N THR A 38 -6.32 4.74 -13.34
CA THR A 38 -7.72 4.38 -13.65
C THR A 38 -8.45 3.71 -12.49
N VAL A 39 -7.73 3.09 -11.55
CA VAL A 39 -8.32 2.33 -10.44
C VAL A 39 -8.21 3.10 -9.12
N GLY A 40 -7.25 4.02 -9.01
CA GLY A 40 -6.99 4.72 -7.75
C GLY A 40 -6.27 3.83 -6.74
N GLY A 41 -6.34 4.21 -5.47
CA GLY A 41 -5.76 3.47 -4.35
C GLY A 41 -4.27 3.20 -4.45
N MET A 42 -3.91 1.99 -4.01
CA MET A 42 -2.56 1.54 -3.81
C MET A 42 -2.29 0.25 -4.58
N ARG A 43 -1.01 0.01 -4.89
CA ARG A 43 -0.52 -1.25 -5.42
C ARG A 43 0.84 -1.56 -4.84
N ALA A 44 0.92 -2.62 -4.04
CA ALA A 44 2.18 -3.17 -3.57
C ALA A 44 2.73 -4.18 -4.59
N SER A 45 3.89 -3.88 -5.17
CA SER A 45 4.58 -4.77 -6.11
C SER A 45 5.68 -5.52 -5.35
N ILE A 46 5.50 -6.81 -5.15
CA ILE A 46 6.34 -7.68 -4.31
C ILE A 46 7.06 -8.73 -5.16
N TYR A 47 7.84 -8.28 -6.14
CA TYR A 47 8.66 -9.14 -7.01
C TYR A 47 9.78 -9.84 -6.22
N ASN A 48 10.48 -10.77 -6.88
CA ASN A 48 11.54 -11.60 -6.25
C ASN A 48 12.62 -10.82 -5.49
N ALA A 49 12.92 -9.58 -5.88
CA ALA A 49 13.92 -8.74 -5.23
C ALA A 49 13.38 -7.95 -4.01
N MET A 50 12.07 -8.03 -3.74
CA MET A 50 11.47 -7.37 -2.59
C MET A 50 11.78 -8.18 -1.32
N PRO A 51 12.48 -7.60 -0.34
CA PRO A 51 12.77 -8.28 0.92
C PRO A 51 11.50 -8.48 1.74
N TYR A 52 11.47 -9.57 2.53
CA TYR A 52 10.34 -9.89 3.41
C TYR A 52 10.10 -8.78 4.43
N GLU A 53 11.18 -8.19 4.97
CA GLU A 53 11.15 -7.08 5.91
C GLU A 53 10.46 -5.84 5.33
N GLY A 54 10.54 -5.65 4.01
CA GLY A 54 9.81 -4.58 3.33
C GLY A 54 8.29 -4.80 3.34
N VAL A 55 7.86 -6.05 3.22
CA VAL A 55 6.44 -6.44 3.33
C VAL A 55 5.97 -6.33 4.78
N GLU A 56 6.78 -6.72 5.76
CA GLU A 56 6.45 -6.55 7.18
C GLU A 56 6.26 -5.09 7.54
N LYS A 57 7.17 -4.20 7.12
CA LYS A 57 7.03 -2.75 7.32
C LYS A 57 5.76 -2.19 6.69
N LEU A 58 5.37 -2.67 5.51
CA LEU A 58 4.11 -2.29 4.87
C LEU A 58 2.92 -2.71 5.73
N VAL A 59 2.89 -3.96 6.23
CA VAL A 59 1.79 -4.46 7.07
C VAL A 59 1.71 -3.71 8.41
N GLU A 60 2.85 -3.42 9.04
CA GLU A 60 2.91 -2.60 10.26
C GLU A 60 2.37 -1.19 10.01
N PHE A 61 2.80 -0.56 8.91
CA PHE A 61 2.28 0.73 8.50
C PHE A 61 0.77 0.70 8.25
N MET A 62 0.26 -0.33 7.58
CA MET A 62 -1.19 -0.48 7.33
C MET A 62 -1.99 -0.57 8.63
N LYS A 63 -1.51 -1.35 9.62
CA LYS A 63 -2.16 -1.47 10.93
C LYS A 63 -2.16 -0.15 11.69
N LYS A 64 -1.02 0.57 11.65
CA LYS A 64 -0.90 1.89 12.28
C LYS A 64 -1.84 2.90 11.61
N PHE A 65 -1.84 2.95 10.28
CA PHE A 65 -2.70 3.83 9.50
C PHE A 65 -4.18 3.57 9.80
N GLU A 66 -4.61 2.31 9.83
CA GLU A 66 -5.98 1.95 10.20
C GLU A 66 -6.35 2.42 11.61
N ALA A 67 -5.46 2.25 12.59
CA ALA A 67 -5.72 2.68 13.97
C ALA A 67 -5.83 4.22 14.12
N GLU A 68 -5.07 4.97 13.32
CA GLU A 68 -5.03 6.44 13.35
C GLU A 68 -6.14 7.10 12.50
N ASN A 69 -6.80 6.33 11.63
CA ASN A 69 -7.77 6.83 10.65
C ASN A 69 -9.11 6.05 10.66
N LYS A 70 -9.45 5.46 11.81
CA LYS A 70 -10.72 4.76 12.04
C LYS A 70 -11.92 5.69 12.12
#